data_AF-A0A444YG57-F1
#
_entry.id   AF-A0A444YG57-F1
#
_cell.length_a   1.000
_cell.length_b   1.000
_cell.length_c   1.000
_cell.angle_alpha   90.00
_cell.angle_beta   90.00
_cell.angle_gamma   90.00
#
_symmetry.space_group_name_H-M   'P 1'
#
loop_
_entity.id
_entity.type
_entity.pdbx_description
1 polymer ?
#
loop_
_entity_poly.entity_id
_entity_poly.type
_entity_poly.pdbx_seq_one_letter_code
_entity_poly.pdbx_strand_id
1 'polypeptide(L)'
;MKKTMVTKKEKPHYNKTHNLRCQTKAIATVFKNLSLEKKDIVEKMGFGALAHVPEMNISHALLRELIACYDDYYGCLNIFHGKIYITPDKVAAALGINHGGNTLYI
;
A
#
# COMPACT_ATOMS: atom_id res chain seq x y z
N MET A 1 10.16 51.67 21.40
CA MET A 1 10.42 50.73 20.27
C MET A 1 9.84 49.37 20.62
N LYS A 2 8.78 48.92 19.93
CA LYS A 2 8.21 47.58 20.12
C LYS A 2 8.85 46.64 19.10
N LYS A 3 9.51 45.59 19.56
CA LYS A 3 10.20 44.62 18.70
C LYS A 3 9.20 43.52 18.32
N THR A 4 8.64 43.61 17.12
CA THR A 4 7.73 42.60 16.59
C THR A 4 8.53 41.34 16.24
N MET A 5 8.26 40.25 16.94
CA MET A 5 8.81 38.94 16.62
C MET A 5 8.13 38.40 15.36
N VAL A 6 8.91 38.24 14.29
CA VAL A 6 8.47 37.56 13.07
C VAL A 6 8.56 36.06 13.32
N THR A 7 7.42 35.41 13.53
CA THR A 7 7.31 33.95 13.52
C THR A 7 7.68 33.44 12.14
N LYS A 8 8.80 32.72 12.08
CA LYS A 8 9.29 32.04 10.88
C LYS A 8 8.33 30.88 10.59
N LYS A 9 7.48 30.99 9.58
CA LYS A 9 6.66 29.86 9.10
C LYS A 9 7.62 28.75 8.64
N GLU A 10 7.69 27.68 9.40
CA GLU A 10 8.35 26.45 8.95
C GLU A 10 7.66 25.96 7.68
N LYS A 11 8.48 25.72 6.65
CA LYS A 11 8.01 25.07 5.42
C LYS A 11 7.82 23.58 5.73
N PRO A 12 6.74 22.93 5.26
CA PRO A 12 6.61 21.48 5.40
C PRO A 12 7.81 20.83 4.74
N HIS A 13 8.55 20.03 5.51
CA HIS A 13 9.66 19.25 4.99
C HIS A 13 9.07 18.07 4.20
N TYR A 14 8.73 18.29 2.93
CA TYR A 14 8.36 17.19 2.03
C TYR A 14 9.62 16.35 1.79
N ASN A 15 9.79 15.29 2.57
CA ASN A 15 10.59 14.13 2.22
C ASN A 15 10.06 13.65 0.85
N LYS A 16 10.82 13.92 -0.22
CA LYS A 16 10.58 13.37 -1.55
C LYS A 16 10.66 11.85 -1.44
N THR A 17 9.56 11.20 -1.12
CA THR A 17 9.40 9.76 -1.31
C THR A 17 9.62 9.55 -2.80
N HIS A 18 10.75 8.94 -3.18
CA HIS A 18 10.98 8.50 -4.56
C HIS A 18 9.70 7.84 -5.03
N ASN A 19 9.15 8.26 -6.19
CA ASN A 19 7.90 7.73 -6.73
C ASN A 19 7.90 6.21 -6.58
N LEU A 20 7.11 5.70 -5.63
CA LEU A 20 6.97 4.26 -5.41
C LEU A 20 6.38 3.72 -6.71
N ARG A 21 7.22 3.07 -7.51
CA ARG A 21 6.79 2.44 -8.76
C ARG A 21 6.24 1.08 -8.38
N CYS A 22 5.01 1.05 -7.88
CA CYS A 22 4.31 -0.22 -7.67
C CYS A 22 4.00 -0.82 -9.03
N GLN A 23 4.66 -1.93 -9.35
CA GLN A 23 4.36 -2.74 -10.54
C GLN A 23 3.74 -4.05 -10.06
N THR A 24 2.46 -4.01 -9.68
CA THR A 24 1.71 -5.19 -9.23
C THR A 24 1.77 -6.31 -10.28
N LYS A 25 1.72 -5.92 -11.57
CA LYS A 25 1.97 -6.80 -12.71
C LYS A 25 3.35 -7.47 -12.69
N ALA A 26 4.41 -6.74 -12.36
CA ALA A 26 5.75 -7.29 -12.27
C ALA A 26 5.87 -8.29 -11.10
N ILE A 27 5.24 -8.01 -9.96
CA ILE A 27 5.24 -8.92 -8.80
C ILE A 27 4.57 -10.25 -9.17
N ALA A 28 3.36 -10.20 -9.72
CA ALA A 28 2.63 -11.39 -10.16
C ALA A 28 3.40 -12.18 -11.24
N THR A 29 4.02 -11.48 -12.18
CA THR A 29 4.80 -12.11 -13.27
C THR A 29 6.08 -12.76 -12.75
N VAL A 30 6.83 -12.07 -11.88
CA VAL A 30 8.04 -12.61 -11.25
C VAL A 30 7.68 -13.84 -10.45
N PHE A 31 6.65 -13.78 -9.61
CA PHE A 31 6.22 -14.91 -8.79
C PHE A 31 5.77 -16.10 -9.64
N LYS A 32 4.99 -15.87 -10.71
CA LYS A 32 4.61 -16.93 -11.68
C LYS A 32 5.83 -17.66 -12.23
N ASN A 33 6.88 -16.92 -12.59
CA ASN A 33 8.11 -17.42 -13.20
C ASN A 33 9.14 -18.00 -12.21
N LEU A 34 8.92 -17.92 -10.89
CA LEU A 34 9.79 -18.57 -9.91
C LEU A 34 9.69 -20.09 -9.98
N SER A 35 10.81 -20.78 -9.72
CA SER A 35 10.84 -22.23 -9.51
C SER A 35 10.05 -22.61 -8.25
N LEU A 36 9.61 -23.88 -8.16
CA LEU A 36 8.84 -24.37 -7.03
C LEU A 36 9.59 -24.20 -5.70
N GLU A 37 10.89 -24.48 -5.69
CA GLU A 37 11.77 -24.28 -4.52
C GLU A 37 11.80 -22.81 -4.05
N LYS A 38 11.87 -21.86 -4.99
CA LYS A 38 11.83 -20.43 -4.65
C LYS A 38 10.46 -19.99 -4.14
N LYS A 39 9.38 -20.56 -4.68
CA LYS A 39 8.02 -20.30 -4.20
C LYS A 39 7.84 -20.77 -2.76
N ASP A 40 8.32 -21.96 -2.43
CA ASP A 40 8.29 -22.52 -1.07
C ASP A 40 9.07 -21.64 -0.08
N ILE A 41 10.21 -21.08 -0.48
CA ILE A 41 10.96 -20.12 0.33
C ILE A 41 10.15 -18.83 0.57
N VAL A 42 9.54 -18.27 -0.47
CA VAL A 42 8.72 -17.05 -0.34
C VAL A 42 7.51 -17.28 0.56
N GLU A 43 6.90 -18.47 0.49
CA GLU A 43 5.82 -18.88 1.39
C GLU A 43 6.30 -19.01 2.85
N LYS A 44 7.43 -19.67 3.09
CA LYS A 44 8.07 -19.78 4.41
C LYS A 44 8.47 -18.42 5.00
N MET A 45 8.77 -17.44 4.16
CA MET A 45 9.02 -16.06 4.58
C MET A 45 7.75 -15.28 4.94
N GLY A 46 6.56 -15.90 4.87
CA GLY A 46 5.28 -15.25 5.17
C GLY A 46 4.68 -14.50 3.98
N PHE A 47 5.28 -14.59 2.79
CA PHE A 47 4.79 -13.93 1.59
C PHE A 47 3.98 -14.87 0.68
N GLY A 48 3.45 -15.98 1.20
CA GLY A 48 2.65 -16.95 0.45
C GLY A 48 1.42 -16.33 -0.23
N ALA A 49 0.85 -15.27 0.38
CA ALA A 49 -0.26 -14.52 -0.20
C ALA A 49 0.04 -13.90 -1.57
N LEU A 50 1.33 -13.66 -1.91
CA LEU A 50 1.73 -13.16 -3.24
C LEU A 50 1.35 -14.11 -4.38
N ALA A 51 1.20 -15.41 -4.09
CA ALA A 51 0.73 -16.40 -5.07
C ALA A 51 -0.70 -16.14 -5.54
N HIS A 52 -1.51 -15.49 -4.69
CA HIS A 52 -2.93 -15.25 -4.93
C HIS A 52 -3.22 -13.81 -5.35
N VAL A 53 -2.20 -12.94 -5.39
CA VAL A 53 -2.38 -11.55 -5.83
C VAL A 53 -2.69 -11.54 -7.32
N PRO A 54 -3.87 -11.05 -7.74
CA PRO A 54 -4.20 -10.96 -9.15
C PRO A 54 -3.29 -9.93 -9.83
N GLU A 55 -3.12 -10.08 -11.13
CA GLU A 55 -2.40 -9.10 -11.94
C GLU A 55 -3.24 -7.81 -12.04
N MET A 56 -3.05 -6.88 -11.11
CA MET A 56 -3.82 -5.64 -11.08
C MET A 56 -3.21 -4.60 -12.01
N ASN A 57 -4.04 -4.03 -12.88
CA ASN A 57 -3.67 -2.92 -13.76
C ASN A 57 -4.10 -1.58 -13.13
N ILE A 58 -3.48 -1.21 -12.01
CA ILE A 58 -3.75 0.05 -11.33
C ILE A 58 -2.86 1.13 -11.94
N SER A 59 -3.46 2.24 -12.39
CA SER A 59 -2.68 3.35 -12.94
C SER A 59 -1.77 3.96 -11.87
N HIS A 60 -0.58 4.39 -12.26
CA HIS A 60 0.35 5.05 -11.34
C HIS A 60 -0.24 6.34 -10.74
N ALA A 61 -1.07 7.04 -11.50
CA ALA A 61 -1.79 8.22 -11.03
C ALA A 61 -2.75 7.88 -9.88
N LEU A 62 -3.54 6.81 -10.01
CA LEU A 62 -4.48 6.39 -8.97
C LEU A 62 -3.76 5.93 -7.70
N LEU A 63 -2.64 5.21 -7.83
CA LEU A 63 -1.82 4.83 -6.66
C LEU A 63 -1.27 6.05 -5.93
N ARG A 64 -0.81 7.07 -6.66
CA ARG A 64 -0.32 8.31 -6.05
C ARG A 64 -1.43 9.03 -5.29
N GLU A 65 -2.64 9.09 -5.85
CA GLU A 65 -3.79 9.68 -5.17
C GLU A 65 -4.19 8.88 -3.93
N LEU A 66 -4.24 7.54 -4.02
CA LEU A 66 -4.52 6.68 -2.87
C LEU A 66 -3.51 6.87 -1.74
N ILE A 67 -2.20 6.92 -2.07
CA ILE A 67 -1.14 7.17 -1.09
C ILE A 67 -1.28 8.57 -0.49
N ALA A 68 -1.63 9.58 -1.29
CA ALA A 68 -1.84 10.94 -0.80
C ALA A 68 -3.05 11.05 0.15
N CYS A 69 -4.05 10.19 -0.02
CA CYS A 69 -5.21 10.09 0.85
C CYS A 69 -5.00 9.19 2.07
N TYR A 70 -3.94 8.39 2.13
CA TYR A 70 -3.72 7.44 3.21
C TYR A 70 -3.16 8.11 4.47
N ASP A 71 -3.86 7.89 5.57
CA ASP A 71 -3.47 8.32 6.92
C ASP A 71 -2.91 7.13 7.68
N ASP A 72 -1.58 7.10 7.81
CA ASP A 72 -0.85 6.01 8.44
C ASP A 72 -1.14 5.89 9.94
N TYR A 73 -1.45 7.01 10.61
CA TYR A 73 -1.76 7.00 12.04
C TYR A 73 -3.09 6.32 12.33
N TYR A 74 -4.10 6.58 11.50
CA TYR A 74 -5.44 5.99 11.66
C TYR A 74 -5.66 4.74 10.80
N GLY A 75 -4.73 4.39 9.91
CA GLY A 75 -4.88 3.29 8.96
C GLY A 75 -6.08 3.46 8.02
N CYS A 76 -6.33 4.69 7.54
CA CYS A 76 -7.54 4.99 6.75
C CYS A 76 -7.28 5.88 5.54
N LEU A 77 -8.10 5.75 4.50
CA LEU A 77 -8.14 6.69 3.39
C LEU A 77 -9.06 7.87 3.72
N ASN A 78 -8.51 9.06 3.72
CA ASN A 78 -9.23 10.32 3.82
C ASN A 78 -9.74 10.72 2.42
N ILE A 79 -11.04 10.54 2.18
CA ILE A 79 -11.72 10.97 0.95
C ILE A 79 -12.64 12.16 1.25
N PHE A 80 -13.09 12.86 0.22
CA PHE A 80 -13.96 14.04 0.40
C PHE A 80 -15.24 13.73 1.20
N HIS A 81 -15.77 12.52 1.07
CA HIS A 81 -17.02 12.09 1.73
C HIS A 81 -16.81 11.46 3.12
N GLY A 82 -15.59 11.42 3.65
CA GLY A 82 -15.29 10.86 4.96
C GLY A 82 -14.05 9.97 4.99
N LYS A 83 -13.99 9.08 5.98
CA LYS A 83 -12.85 8.16 6.19
C LYS A 83 -13.22 6.74 5.83
N ILE A 84 -12.37 6.07 5.05
CA ILE A 84 -12.46 4.63 4.80
C ILE A 84 -11.35 3.94 5.57
N TYR A 85 -11.68 3.29 6.68
CA TYR A 85 -10.72 2.47 7.43
C TYR A 85 -10.31 1.25 6.62
N ILE A 86 -9.00 1.05 6.45
CA ILE A 86 -8.43 -0.10 5.78
C ILE A 86 -8.37 -1.24 6.80
N THR A 87 -9.07 -2.33 6.50
CA THR A 87 -9.05 -3.56 7.29
C THR A 87 -8.61 -4.72 6.42
N PRO A 88 -8.01 -5.78 7.00
CA PRO A 88 -7.63 -6.97 6.25
C PRO A 88 -8.75 -7.52 5.36
N ASP A 89 -9.97 -7.60 5.87
CA ASP A 89 -11.14 -8.07 5.12
C ASP A 89 -11.49 -7.20 3.91
N LYS A 90 -11.35 -5.87 4.02
CA LYS A 90 -11.62 -4.96 2.90
C LYS A 90 -10.55 -5.06 1.83
N VAL A 91 -9.29 -5.23 2.24
CA VAL A 91 -8.17 -5.47 1.32
C VAL A 91 -8.38 -6.81 0.62
N ALA A 92 -8.70 -7.86 1.36
CA ALA A 92 -9.02 -9.18 0.84
C ALA A 92 -10.14 -9.14 -0.22
N ALA A 93 -11.27 -8.51 0.11
CA ALA A 93 -12.40 -8.37 -0.78
C ALA A 93 -12.05 -7.56 -2.04
N ALA A 94 -11.35 -6.43 -1.89
CA ALA A 94 -10.93 -5.59 -3.01
C ALA A 94 -9.92 -6.29 -3.93
N LEU A 95 -9.08 -7.16 -3.38
CA LEU A 95 -8.11 -7.96 -4.11
C LEU A 95 -8.68 -9.28 -4.64
N GLY A 96 -9.95 -9.61 -4.34
CA GLY A 96 -10.54 -10.90 -4.71
C GLY A 96 -9.87 -12.11 -4.05
N ILE A 97 -9.17 -11.90 -2.92
CA ILE A 97 -8.48 -12.96 -2.18
C ILE A 97 -9.50 -13.63 -1.27
N ASN A 98 -10.05 -14.77 -1.70
CA ASN A 98 -10.95 -15.56 -0.89
C ASN A 98 -10.14 -16.43 0.08
N HIS A 99 -10.32 -16.21 1.38
CA HIS A 99 -9.55 -16.90 2.42
C HIS A 99 -10.19 -18.27 2.61
N GLY A 100 -9.61 -19.30 2.01
CA GLY A 100 -9.95 -20.71 2.28
C GLY A 100 -9.52 -21.16 3.68
N GLY A 101 -9.77 -20.35 4.72
CA GLY A 101 -9.53 -20.72 6.13
C GLY A 101 -8.26 -20.18 6.78
N ASN A 102 -7.35 -19.53 6.05
CA ASN A 102 -6.15 -18.94 6.65
C ASN A 102 -6.29 -17.42 6.74
N THR A 103 -6.58 -16.94 7.95
CA THR A 103 -6.63 -15.53 8.34
C THR A 103 -5.30 -14.86 8.00
N LEU A 104 -5.31 -13.89 7.07
CA LEU A 104 -4.19 -12.98 6.87
C LEU A 104 -4.11 -12.06 8.10
N TYR A 105 -3.13 -12.31 8.96
CA TYR A 105 -2.61 -11.25 9.82
C TYR A 105 -1.71 -10.38 8.95
N ILE A 106 -2.22 -9.21 8.57
CA ILE A 106 -1.45 -8.12 7.95
C ILE A 106 -0.98 -7.18 9.05
#